data_AF-A0A2S5R5E9-F1
#
_entry.id   AF-A0A2S5R5E9-F1
#
_cell.length_a   1.000
_cell.length_b   1.000
_cell.length_c   1.000
_cell.angle_alpha   90.00
_cell.angle_beta   90.00
_cell.angle_gamma   90.00
#
_symmetry.space_group_name_H-M   'P 1'
#
loop_
_entity.id
_entity.type
_entity.pdbx_description
1 polymer ?
#
loop_
_entity_poly.entity_id
_entity_poly.type
_entity_poly.pdbx_seq_one_letter_code
_entity_poly.pdbx_strand_id
1 'polypeptide(L)'
;MKLKSFCGAIFTTFLVLSIPAYAQSAVASEYRWLTFLVFSSIIAATMYITYWASKRVKSTADFYAAGNSISGLQNGWAIAGDYLSAASFLGIAGLISLFGYDGFMYSVGFLMGYIA
;
A
#
# COMPACT_ATOMS: atom_id res chain seq x y z
N MET A 1 -7.29 -3.83 30.54
CA MET A 1 -5.84 -3.59 30.72
C MET A 1 -4.92 -4.51 29.91
N LYS A 2 -5.27 -5.79 29.65
CA LYS A 2 -4.40 -6.72 28.90
C LYS A 2 -4.16 -6.38 27.42
N LEU A 3 -5.08 -5.66 26.76
CA LEU A 3 -4.99 -5.34 25.33
C LEU A 3 -3.90 -4.28 25.00
N LYS A 4 -3.71 -3.29 25.89
CA LYS A 4 -2.67 -2.26 25.72
C LYS A 4 -1.26 -2.82 25.92
N SER A 5 -1.11 -3.78 26.85
CA SER A 5 0.18 -4.43 27.14
C SER A 5 0.62 -5.36 26.01
N PHE A 6 -0.32 -6.02 25.33
CA PHE A 6 -0.02 -6.90 24.19
C PHE A 6 0.39 -6.10 22.95
N CYS A 7 -0.31 -5.00 22.67
CA CYS A 7 0.06 -4.08 21.59
C CYS A 7 1.42 -3.41 21.85
N GLY A 8 1.69 -3.04 23.10
CA GLY A 8 2.99 -2.51 23.52
C GLY A 8 4.15 -3.51 23.34
N ALA A 9 3.93 -4.78 23.66
CA ALA A 9 4.94 -5.84 23.50
C ALA A 9 5.27 -6.16 22.03
N ILE A 10 4.29 -6.11 21.14
CA ILE A 10 4.52 -6.24 19.69
C ILE A 10 5.36 -5.07 19.18
N PHE A 11 5.06 -3.84 19.62
CA PHE A 11 5.77 -2.64 19.20
C PHE A 11 7.23 -2.60 19.70
N THR A 12 7.49 -2.99 20.95
CA THR A 12 8.88 -3.06 21.48
C THR A 12 9.68 -4.21 20.86
N THR A 13 9.05 -5.34 20.52
CA THR A 13 9.74 -6.45 19.85
C THR A 13 10.13 -6.08 18.41
N PHE A 14 9.30 -5.31 17.71
CA PHE A 14 9.58 -4.82 16.35
C PHE A 14 10.75 -3.82 16.32
N LEU A 15 10.87 -3.00 17.37
CA LEU A 15 11.95 -2.03 17.54
C LEU A 15 13.30 -2.70 17.84
N VAL A 16 13.30 -3.84 18.53
CA VAL A 16 14.52 -4.61 18.89
C VAL A 16 15.05 -5.46 17.71
N LEU A 17 14.18 -5.87 16.78
CA LEU A 17 14.57 -6.57 15.54
C LEU A 17 14.83 -5.64 14.35
N SER A 18 14.87 -4.32 14.58
CA SER A 18 15.24 -3.34 13.55
C SER A 18 16.75 -3.40 13.27
N ILE A 19 17.18 -4.50 12.64
CA ILE A 19 18.51 -4.62 12.03
C ILE A 19 18.64 -3.44 11.06
N PRO A 20 19.76 -2.71 11.02
CA PRO A 20 19.95 -1.67 10.02
C PRO A 20 19.77 -2.33 8.66
N ALA A 21 18.70 -1.93 7.96
CA ALA A 21 18.50 -2.31 6.58
C ALA A 21 19.67 -1.70 5.80
N TYR A 22 20.72 -2.50 5.59
CA TYR A 22 21.75 -2.18 4.63
C TYR A 22 21.03 -2.04 3.31
N ALA A 23 20.79 -0.78 2.91
CA ALA A 23 20.35 -0.46 1.56
C ALA A 23 21.48 -0.88 0.63
N GLN A 24 21.48 -2.18 0.27
CA GLN A 24 22.26 -2.69 -0.85
C GLN A 24 22.00 -1.71 -1.99
N SER A 25 23.08 -1.20 -2.57
CA SER A 25 23.07 -0.16 -3.61
C SER A 25 22.36 -0.66 -4.87
N ALA A 26 21.04 -0.79 -4.83
CA ALA A 26 20.21 -1.26 -5.93
C ALA A 26 20.14 -0.23 -7.06
N VAL A 27 20.44 1.03 -6.75
CA VAL A 27 20.48 2.15 -7.69
C VAL A 27 21.87 2.78 -7.65
N ALA A 28 22.47 2.95 -8.84
CA ALA A 28 23.76 3.63 -9.00
C ALA A 28 23.71 5.04 -8.37
N SER A 29 24.82 5.47 -7.74
CA SER A 29 24.89 6.74 -7.00
C SER A 29 24.45 7.94 -7.83
N GLU A 30 24.73 7.91 -9.13
CA GLU A 30 24.38 8.95 -10.09
C GLU A 30 22.88 9.17 -10.27
N TYR A 31 22.05 8.12 -10.14
CA TYR A 31 20.59 8.21 -10.37
C TYR A 31 19.76 8.25 -9.09
N ARG A 32 20.39 8.22 -7.91
CA ARG A 32 19.67 8.19 -6.62
C ARG A 32 18.75 9.40 -6.39
N TRP A 33 19.12 10.56 -6.95
CA TRP A 33 18.28 11.76 -6.90
C TRP A 33 16.97 11.59 -7.66
N LEU A 34 16.96 10.83 -8.78
CA LEU A 34 15.73 10.49 -9.51
C LEU A 34 14.80 9.63 -8.65
N THR A 35 15.33 8.68 -7.88
CA THR A 35 14.54 7.86 -6.97
C THR A 35 13.82 8.73 -5.94
N PHE A 36 14.52 9.65 -5.30
CA PHE A 36 13.90 10.58 -4.36
C PHE A 36 12.89 11.50 -5.03
N LEU A 37 13.18 12.01 -6.22
CA LEU A 37 12.26 12.86 -6.98
C LEU A 37 10.95 12.14 -7.32
N VAL A 38 11.03 10.93 -7.88
CA VAL A 38 9.84 10.15 -8.27
C VAL A 38 9.04 9.73 -7.06
N PHE A 39 9.70 9.29 -5.99
CA PHE A 39 9.01 8.90 -4.76
C PHE A 39 8.31 10.10 -4.11
N SER A 40 9.01 11.24 -3.97
CA SER A 40 8.43 12.46 -3.42
C SER A 40 7.33 13.04 -4.30
N SER A 41 7.43 12.95 -5.63
CA SER A 41 6.39 13.45 -6.54
C SER A 41 5.10 12.65 -6.43
N ILE A 42 5.18 11.32 -6.32
CA ILE A 42 4.00 10.46 -6.11
C ILE A 42 3.33 10.79 -4.78
N ILE A 43 4.09 10.94 -3.69
CA ILE A 43 3.53 11.31 -2.37
C ILE A 43 2.88 12.69 -2.42
N ALA A 44 3.54 13.67 -3.03
CA ALA A 44 2.99 15.01 -3.16
C ALA A 44 1.69 15.00 -3.97
N ALA A 45 1.64 14.21 -5.05
CA ALA A 45 0.44 14.07 -5.87
C ALA A 45 -0.72 13.41 -5.09
N THR A 46 -0.48 12.30 -4.39
CA THR A 46 -1.53 11.64 -3.59
C THR A 46 -2.04 12.55 -2.48
N MET A 47 -1.14 13.20 -1.73
CA MET A 47 -1.53 14.16 -0.70
C MET A 47 -2.31 15.36 -1.26
N TYR A 48 -1.91 15.89 -2.41
CA TYR A 48 -2.62 16.98 -3.07
C TYR A 48 -4.05 16.58 -3.45
N ILE A 49 -4.23 15.39 -4.05
CA ILE A 49 -5.55 14.87 -4.42
C ILE A 49 -6.40 14.63 -3.18
N THR A 50 -5.85 14.03 -2.11
CA THR A 50 -6.57 13.80 -0.85
C THR A 50 -6.98 15.12 -0.19
N TYR A 51 -6.10 16.12 -0.16
CA TYR A 51 -6.41 17.43 0.41
C TYR A 51 -7.51 18.14 -0.39
N TRP A 52 -7.43 18.09 -1.72
CA TRP A 52 -8.46 18.64 -2.60
C TRP A 52 -9.80 17.93 -2.43
N ALA A 53 -9.80 16.60 -2.32
CA ALA A 53 -11.00 15.80 -2.10
C ALA A 53 -11.63 16.09 -0.72
N SER A 54 -10.80 16.23 0.32
CA SER A 54 -11.24 16.55 1.68
C SER A 54 -12.02 17.86 1.76
N LYS A 55 -11.66 18.87 0.95
CA LYS A 55 -12.39 20.15 0.89
C LYS A 55 -13.79 20.05 0.28
N ARG A 56 -14.11 18.96 -0.42
CA ARG A 56 -15.41 18.78 -1.07
C ARG A 56 -16.45 18.10 -0.18
N VAL A 57 -16.04 17.53 0.94
CA VAL A 57 -16.93 16.88 1.92
C VAL A 57 -17.56 17.94 2.83
N LYS A 58 -18.89 18.04 2.84
CA LYS A 58 -19.63 19.04 3.65
C LYS A 58 -20.60 18.42 4.66
N SER A 59 -21.09 17.21 4.41
CA SER A 59 -21.96 16.46 5.34
C SER A 59 -21.41 15.07 5.64
N THR A 60 -21.90 14.43 6.71
CA THR A 60 -21.58 13.03 7.06
C THR A 60 -22.03 12.05 5.99
N ALA A 61 -23.16 12.32 5.32
CA ALA A 61 -23.62 11.52 4.19
C ALA A 61 -22.66 11.60 2.99
N ASP A 62 -22.05 12.77 2.74
CA ASP A 62 -21.03 12.94 1.70
C ASP A 62 -19.72 12.25 2.04
N PHE A 63 -19.40 12.08 3.32
CA PHE A 63 -18.20 11.37 3.75
C PHE A 63 -18.32 9.85 3.61
N TYR A 64 -19.49 9.28 3.97
CA TYR A 64 -19.69 7.83 3.98
C TYR A 64 -20.23 7.26 2.67
N ALA A 65 -21.12 7.99 2.00
CA ALA A 65 -21.77 7.51 0.77
C ALA A 65 -21.37 8.32 -0.47
N ALA A 66 -20.47 9.30 -0.33
CA ALA A 66 -20.10 10.21 -1.42
C ALA A 66 -21.34 10.79 -2.14
N GLY A 67 -22.40 11.09 -1.39
CA GLY A 67 -23.65 11.62 -1.92
C GLY A 67 -24.39 10.68 -2.89
N ASN A 68 -24.11 9.38 -2.87
CA ASN A 68 -24.65 8.38 -3.81
C ASN A 68 -24.25 8.60 -5.28
N SER A 69 -23.21 9.40 -5.54
CA SER A 69 -22.81 9.80 -6.91
C SER A 69 -21.65 9.00 -7.51
N ILE A 70 -21.16 7.95 -6.84
CA ILE A 70 -20.04 7.12 -7.32
C ILE A 70 -20.56 6.10 -8.34
N SER A 71 -19.96 6.08 -9.54
CA SER A 71 -20.30 5.08 -10.56
C SER A 71 -19.68 3.72 -10.24
N GLY A 72 -20.29 2.63 -10.72
CA GLY A 72 -19.78 1.27 -10.51
C GLY A 72 -18.34 1.07 -10.99
N LEU A 73 -17.93 1.76 -12.07
CA LEU A 73 -16.55 1.74 -12.54
C LEU A 73 -15.60 2.46 -11.59
N GLN A 74 -15.98 3.63 -11.05
CA GLN A 74 -15.15 4.36 -10.08
C GLN A 74 -14.95 3.55 -8.79
N ASN A 75 -16.01 2.87 -8.33
CA ASN A 75 -15.91 1.96 -7.19
C ASN A 75 -14.99 0.76 -7.50
N GLY A 76 -15.11 0.18 -8.70
CA GLY A 76 -14.25 -0.92 -9.14
C GLY A 76 -12.77 -0.54 -9.18
N TRP A 77 -12.44 0.66 -9.67
CA TRP A 77 -11.07 1.18 -9.67
C TRP A 77 -10.53 1.45 -8.26
N ALA A 78 -11.37 1.97 -7.36
CA ALA A 78 -10.99 2.20 -5.97
C ALA A 78 -10.65 0.86 -5.27
N ILE A 79 -11.55 -0.13 -5.41
CA ILE A 79 -11.34 -1.47 -4.88
C ILE A 79 -10.06 -2.08 -5.44
N ALA A 80 -9.89 -2.11 -6.77
CA ALA A 80 -8.69 -2.66 -7.41
C ALA A 80 -7.39 -1.97 -6.91
N GLY A 81 -7.44 -0.67 -6.64
CA GLY A 81 -6.34 0.08 -6.05
C GLY A 81 -5.94 -0.41 -4.66
N ASP A 82 -6.91 -0.69 -3.78
CA ASP A 82 -6.65 -1.18 -2.43
C ASP A 82 -5.98 -2.57 -2.43
N TYR A 83 -6.29 -3.41 -3.41
CA TYR A 83 -5.64 -4.72 -3.57
C TYR A 83 -4.20 -4.66 -4.04
N LEU A 84 -3.89 -3.69 -4.92
CA LEU A 84 -2.57 -3.51 -5.49
C LEU A 84 -1.60 -2.83 -4.50
N SER A 85 -1.94 -2.79 -3.22
CA SER A 85 -1.09 -2.29 -2.14
C SER A 85 0.32 -2.86 -2.16
N ALA A 86 1.27 -2.09 -1.62
CA ALA A 86 2.69 -2.43 -1.54
C ALA A 86 2.95 -3.78 -0.86
N ALA A 87 2.11 -4.18 0.10
CA ALA A 87 2.18 -5.49 0.75
C ALA A 87 1.91 -6.63 -0.24
N SER A 88 0.88 -6.51 -1.08
CA SER A 88 0.56 -7.48 -2.13
C SER A 88 1.67 -7.54 -3.19
N PHE A 89 2.17 -6.37 -3.62
CA PHE A 89 3.27 -6.28 -4.58
C PHE A 89 4.54 -6.96 -4.06
N LEU A 90 4.99 -6.60 -2.85
CA LEU A 90 6.16 -7.20 -2.22
C LEU A 90 5.95 -8.68 -1.89
N GLY A 91 4.73 -9.08 -1.51
CA GLY A 91 4.36 -10.46 -1.20
C GLY A 91 4.48 -11.38 -2.41
N ILE A 92 3.93 -10.98 -3.56
CA ILE A 92 4.07 -11.73 -4.81
C ILE A 92 5.52 -11.71 -5.31
N ALA A 93 6.20 -10.57 -5.25
CA ALA A 93 7.62 -10.48 -5.63
C ALA A 93 8.50 -11.40 -4.75
N GLY A 94 8.21 -11.48 -3.45
CA GLY A 94 8.88 -12.38 -2.52
C GLY A 94 8.59 -13.85 -2.82
N LEU A 95 7.34 -14.20 -3.09
CA LEU A 95 6.96 -15.58 -3.47
C LEU A 95 7.62 -15.99 -4.79
N ILE A 96 7.68 -15.11 -5.79
CA ILE A 96 8.39 -15.38 -7.06
C ILE A 96 9.89 -15.53 -6.81
N SER A 97 10.48 -14.71 -5.92
CA SER A 97 11.90 -14.84 -5.57
C SER A 97 12.23 -16.18 -4.90
N LEU A 98 11.27 -16.82 -4.23
CA LEU A 98 11.46 -18.10 -3.53
C LEU A 98 11.10 -19.31 -4.39
N PHE A 99 10.00 -19.24 -5.14
CA PHE A 99 9.41 -20.36 -5.88
C PHE A 99 9.53 -20.22 -7.40
N GLY A 100 10.21 -19.19 -7.91
CA GLY A 100 10.46 -18.99 -9.33
C GLY A 100 9.19 -18.77 -10.15
N TYR A 101 9.15 -19.36 -11.35
CA TYR A 101 8.03 -19.23 -12.29
C TYR A 101 6.71 -19.78 -11.72
N ASP A 102 6.78 -20.80 -10.85
CA ASP A 102 5.60 -21.34 -10.18
C ASP A 102 5.03 -20.36 -9.14
N GLY A 103 5.87 -19.47 -8.60
CA GLY A 103 5.47 -18.33 -7.77
C GLY A 103 4.47 -17.38 -8.45
N PHE A 104 4.54 -17.27 -9.78
CA PHE A 104 3.59 -16.47 -10.56
C PHE A 104 2.19 -17.10 -10.56
N MET A 105 2.07 -18.43 -10.61
CA MET A 105 0.77 -19.10 -10.52
C MET A 105 0.08 -18.87 -9.17
N TYR A 106 0.83 -18.74 -8.07
CA TYR A 106 0.27 -18.38 -6.75
C TYR A 106 -0.32 -16.97 -6.72
N SER A 107 0.16 -16.04 -7.54
CA SER A 107 -0.40 -14.67 -7.64
C SER A 107 -1.80 -14.63 -8.25
N VAL A 108 -2.10 -15.55 -9.18
CA VAL A 108 -3.43 -15.68 -9.79
C VAL A 108 -4.46 -16.16 -8.75
N GLY A 109 -4.06 -17.03 -7.82
CA GLY A 109 -4.90 -17.49 -6.70
C GLY A 109 -5.27 -16.37 -5.73
N PHE A 110 -4.33 -15.48 -5.42
CA PHE A 110 -4.59 -14.30 -4.56
C PHE A 110 -5.59 -13.33 -5.20
N LEU A 111 -5.52 -13.12 -6.51
CA LEU A 111 -6.47 -12.29 -7.26
C LEU A 111 -7.87 -12.91 -7.39
N MET A 112 -7.94 -14.24 -7.57
CA MET A 112 -9.21 -14.96 -7.67
C MET A 112 -9.98 -15.04 -6.34
N GLY A 113 -9.28 -15.08 -5.20
CA GLY A 113 -9.88 -15.25 -3.87
C GLY A 113 -10.74 -14.10 -3.34
N TYR A 114 -10.93 -13.01 -4.09
CA TYR A 114 -11.75 -11.88 -3.66
C TYR A 114 -12.91 -11.59 -4.62
N ILE A 115 -12.93 -12.21 -5.81
CA ILE A 115 -14.15 -12.26 -6.63
C ILE A 115 -15.10 -13.34 -6.08
N ALA A 116 -14.60 -14.27 -5.25
CA ALA A 116 -15.37 -15.30 -4.53
C ALA A 116 -15.87 -14.78 -3.17
#